data_AF-A0A9D4MYN5-F1
#
_entry.id   AF-A0A9D4MYN5-F1
#
_cell.length_a   1.000
_cell.length_b   1.000
_cell.length_c   1.000
_cell.angle_alpha   90.00
_cell.angle_beta   90.00
_cell.angle_gamma   90.00
#
_symmetry.space_group_name_H-M   'P 1'
#
loop_
_entity.id
_entity.type
_entity.pdbx_description
1 polymer ?
#
loop_
_entity_poly.entity_id
_entity_poly.type
_entity_poly.pdbx_seq_one_letter_code
_entity_poly.pdbx_strand_id
1 'polypeptide(L)'
;MRFKHPAEFRCEPSPVKQTSLDCYVSAPKKMTGSESESITNAIVGMVVKDYVPLSILEAEGFRNLMKTATPNYSMPSRNTNRARINK
;
A
#
# COMPACT_ATOMS: atom_id res chain seq x y z
N MET A 1 -33.91 23.66 -45.46
CA MET A 1 -33.15 22.38 -45.33
C MET A 1 -33.05 22.04 -43.86
N ARG A 2 -33.57 20.88 -43.41
CA ARG A 2 -33.38 20.39 -42.03
C ARG A 2 -32.26 19.35 -42.06
N PHE A 3 -31.13 19.65 -41.44
CA PHE A 3 -30.06 18.69 -41.24
C PHE A 3 -30.55 17.66 -40.21
N LYS A 4 -30.76 16.42 -40.65
CA LYS A 4 -30.99 15.31 -39.74
C LYS A 4 -29.65 14.97 -39.08
N HIS A 5 -29.61 15.00 -37.75
CA HIS A 5 -28.49 14.48 -36.97
C HIS A 5 -28.31 12.99 -37.33
N PRO A 6 -27.07 12.49 -37.49
CA PRO A 6 -26.87 11.08 -37.82
C PRO A 6 -27.54 10.23 -36.74
N ALA A 7 -28.47 9.41 -37.18
CA ALA A 7 -29.22 8.49 -36.36
C ALA A 7 -28.26 7.57 -35.60
N GLU A 8 -28.50 7.51 -34.30
CA GLU A 8 -28.32 6.32 -33.45
C GLU A 8 -27.20 5.37 -33.87
N PHE A 9 -25.96 5.70 -33.52
CA PHE A 9 -25.10 4.66 -32.98
C PHE A 9 -25.74 4.25 -31.65
N ARG A 10 -26.72 3.35 -31.71
CA ARG A 10 -27.26 2.70 -30.54
C ARG A 10 -26.11 1.88 -29.96
N CYS A 11 -25.40 2.49 -29.03
CA CYS A 11 -24.50 1.77 -28.16
C CYS A 11 -25.41 0.84 -27.37
N GLU A 12 -25.42 -0.44 -27.72
CA GLU A 12 -26.10 -1.47 -26.95
C GLU A 12 -25.70 -1.24 -25.48
N PRO A 13 -26.66 -1.07 -24.54
CA PRO A 13 -26.35 -0.92 -23.13
C PRO A 13 -25.80 -2.28 -22.66
N SER A 14 -24.51 -2.48 -22.90
CA SER A 14 -23.76 -3.51 -22.22
C SER A 14 -23.99 -3.30 -20.72
N PRO A 15 -24.18 -4.38 -19.94
CA PRO A 15 -24.33 -4.28 -18.50
C PRO A 15 -22.95 -3.96 -17.88
N VAL A 16 -22.39 -2.80 -18.23
CA VAL A 16 -21.22 -2.25 -17.57
C VAL A 16 -21.75 -1.74 -16.24
N LYS A 17 -21.58 -2.55 -15.19
CA LYS A 17 -21.77 -2.11 -13.83
C LYS A 17 -20.80 -0.94 -13.61
N GLN A 18 -21.28 0.29 -13.77
CA GLN A 18 -20.49 1.47 -13.47
C GLN A 18 -20.05 1.35 -12.01
N THR A 19 -18.75 1.20 -11.80
CA THR A 19 -18.15 1.23 -10.46
C THR A 19 -18.40 2.59 -9.85
N SER A 20 -18.93 2.61 -8.62
CA SER A 20 -19.20 3.87 -7.91
C SER A 20 -17.94 4.73 -7.85
N LEU A 21 -18.12 6.05 -7.98
CA LEU A 21 -17.04 7.01 -7.80
C LEU A 21 -16.46 6.96 -6.38
N ASP A 22 -17.18 6.41 -5.40
CA ASP A 22 -16.67 6.17 -4.03
C ASP A 22 -15.38 5.34 -4.00
N CYS A 23 -15.19 4.42 -4.95
CA CYS A 23 -13.97 3.63 -5.03
C CYS A 23 -12.73 4.48 -5.33
N TYR A 24 -12.90 5.62 -6.00
CA TYR A 24 -11.82 6.55 -6.32
C TYR A 24 -11.56 7.56 -5.19
N VAL A 25 -12.57 7.86 -4.37
CA VAL A 25 -12.48 8.90 -3.34
C VAL A 25 -12.08 8.32 -1.98
N SER A 26 -12.38 7.05 -1.70
CA SER A 26 -12.39 6.56 -0.31
C SER A 26 -11.51 5.35 0.00
N ALA A 27 -10.87 4.70 -0.97
CA ALA A 27 -10.06 3.52 -0.67
C ALA A 27 -8.59 3.91 -0.36
N PRO A 28 -8.13 3.80 0.90
CA PRO A 28 -6.69 3.87 1.16
C PRO A 28 -6.01 2.78 0.32
N LYS A 29 -5.01 3.16 -0.49
CA LYS A 29 -4.24 2.22 -1.31
C LYS A 29 -3.72 1.10 -0.42
N LYS A 30 -4.29 -0.10 -0.58
CA LYS A 30 -3.83 -1.29 0.14
C LYS A 30 -2.40 -1.56 -0.30
N MET A 31 -1.49 -1.65 0.68
CA MET A 31 -0.11 -1.97 0.41
C MET A 31 -0.01 -3.41 -0.10
N THR A 32 0.74 -3.61 -1.17
CA THR A 32 0.99 -4.95 -1.73
C THR A 32 1.97 -5.74 -0.85
N GLY A 33 1.95 -7.06 -0.96
CA GLY A 33 2.91 -7.91 -0.24
C GLY A 33 4.37 -7.63 -0.60
N SER A 34 4.63 -7.27 -1.87
CA SER A 34 5.98 -6.90 -2.33
C SER A 34 6.45 -5.57 -1.75
N GLU A 35 5.58 -4.55 -1.70
CA GLU A 35 5.90 -3.26 -1.06
C GLU A 35 6.20 -3.44 0.45
N SER A 36 5.42 -4.28 1.13
CA SER A 36 5.63 -4.55 2.57
C SER A 36 6.94 -5.29 2.85
N GLU A 37 7.29 -6.25 1.99
CA GLU A 37 8.52 -7.00 2.09
C GLU A 37 9.74 -6.12 1.82
N SER A 38 9.66 -5.23 0.83
CA SER A 38 10.71 -4.25 0.54
C SER A 38 11.00 -3.35 1.74
N ILE A 39 9.95 -2.80 2.38
CA ILE A 39 10.09 -1.98 3.59
C ILE A 39 10.70 -2.82 4.74
N THR A 40 10.21 -4.04 4.94
CA THR A 40 10.73 -4.93 6.00
C THR A 40 12.21 -5.21 5.79
N ASN A 41 12.64 -5.48 4.55
CA ASN A 41 14.03 -5.74 4.22
C ASN A 41 14.91 -4.51 4.41
N ALA A 42 14.41 -3.30 4.10
CA ALA A 42 15.12 -2.06 4.38
C ALA A 42 15.33 -1.85 5.89
N ILE A 43 14.30 -2.12 6.71
CA ILE A 43 14.38 -2.03 8.17
C ILE A 43 15.39 -3.05 8.74
N VAL A 44 15.32 -4.31 8.30
CA VAL A 44 16.30 -5.33 8.71
C VAL A 44 17.71 -4.94 8.27
N GLY A 45 17.85 -4.38 7.07
CA GLY A 45 19.10 -3.84 6.55
C GLY A 45 19.68 -2.74 7.44
N MET A 46 18.87 -1.78 7.89
CA MET A 46 19.27 -0.75 8.85
C MET A 46 19.75 -1.39 10.17
N VAL A 47 19.00 -2.34 10.72
CA VAL A 47 19.38 -3.04 11.96
C VAL A 47 20.76 -3.69 11.85
N VAL A 48 21.01 -4.41 10.75
CA VAL A 48 22.26 -5.15 10.56
C VAL A 48 23.42 -4.23 10.20
N LYS A 49 23.21 -3.26 9.30
CA LYS A 49 24.28 -2.38 8.79
C LYS A 49 24.73 -1.34 9.81
N ASP A 50 23.78 -0.79 10.56
CA ASP A 50 24.04 0.30 11.51
C ASP A 50 24.24 -0.23 12.94
N TYR A 51 24.28 -1.56 13.12
CA TYR A 51 24.45 -2.26 14.40
C TYR A 51 23.48 -1.78 15.50
N VAL A 52 22.27 -1.36 15.11
CA VAL A 52 21.28 -0.86 16.06
C VAL A 52 20.52 -2.01 16.72
N PRO A 53 20.14 -1.89 18.00
CA PRO A 53 19.43 -2.97 18.70
C PRO A 53 18.02 -3.14 18.15
N LEU A 54 17.52 -4.38 18.12
CA LEU A 54 16.15 -4.70 17.69
C LEU A 54 15.05 -4.00 18.51
N SER A 55 15.36 -3.54 19.73
CA SER A 55 14.44 -2.77 20.57
C SER A 55 14.04 -1.43 19.95
N ILE A 56 14.83 -0.87 19.03
CA ILE A 56 14.50 0.38 18.33
C ILE A 56 13.18 0.27 17.56
N LEU A 57 12.85 -0.92 17.05
CA LEU A 57 11.63 -1.18 16.28
C LEU A 57 10.36 -1.11 17.14
N GLU A 58 10.51 -1.27 18.46
CA GLU A 58 9.43 -1.18 19.45
C GLU A 58 9.34 0.23 20.07
N ALA A 59 10.38 1.06 19.89
CA ALA A 59 10.41 2.42 20.39
C ALA A 59 9.27 3.25 19.80
N GLU A 60 8.60 4.03 20.64
CA GLU A 60 7.45 4.83 20.26
C GLU A 60 7.77 5.81 19.12
N GLY A 61 8.92 6.49 19.21
CA GLY A 61 9.38 7.43 18.18
C GLY A 61 9.54 6.76 16.80
N PHE A 62 10.10 5.54 16.76
CA PHE A 62 10.26 4.80 15.51
C PHE A 62 8.90 4.35 14.95
N ARG A 63 7.99 3.87 15.80
CA ARG A 63 6.63 3.49 15.38
C ARG A 63 5.84 4.68 14.85
N ASN A 64 6.00 5.85 15.48
CA ASN A 64 5.38 7.09 15.02
C ASN A 64 5.97 7.54 13.67
N LEU A 65 7.30 7.46 13.50
CA LEU A 65 7.95 7.71 12.21
C LEU A 65 7.38 6.81 11.10
N MET A 66 7.28 5.50 11.34
CA MET A 66 6.75 4.55 10.34
C MET A 66 5.28 4.79 10.01
N LYS A 67 4.45 5.16 10.98
CA LYS A 67 3.05 5.54 10.74
C LYS A 67 2.94 6.80 9.87
N THR A 68 3.82 7.77 10.09
CA THR A 68 3.82 9.02 9.33
C THR A 68 4.36 8.81 7.91
N ALA A 69 5.47 8.09 7.77
CA ALA A 69 6.10 7.84 6.48
C ALA A 69 5.31 6.85 5.60
N THR A 70 4.80 5.79 6.21
CA THR A 70 4.10 4.69 5.53
C THR A 70 2.88 4.23 6.34
N PRO A 71 1.76 4.98 6.33
CA PRO A 71 0.60 4.72 7.19
C PRO A 71 -0.08 3.36 6.93
N ASN A 72 0.06 2.83 5.70
CA ASN A 72 -0.51 1.55 5.32
C ASN A 72 0.40 0.35 5.64
N TYR A 73 1.59 0.59 6.21
CA TYR A 73 2.55 -0.46 6.58
C TYR A 73 2.26 -1.00 7.98
N SER A 74 2.10 -2.32 8.08
CA SER A 74 1.96 -3.02 9.36
C SER A 74 3.32 -3.55 9.80
N MET A 75 3.79 -3.07 10.95
CA MET A 75 5.10 -3.44 11.48
C MET A 75 5.12 -4.92 11.91
N PRO A 76 6.06 -5.74 11.39
CA PRO A 76 6.19 -7.13 11.80
C PRO A 76 6.70 -7.24 13.25
N SER A 77 6.33 -8.34 13.91
CA SER A 77 6.76 -8.60 15.28
C SER A 77 8.29 -8.70 15.39
N ARG A 78 8.83 -8.40 16.58
CA ARG A 78 10.26 -8.58 16.89
C ARG A 78 10.76 -9.98 16.53
N ASN A 79 9.95 -11.02 16.80
CA ASN A 79 10.30 -12.41 16.50
C ASN A 79 10.43 -12.65 14.99
N THR A 80 9.54 -12.05 14.19
CA THR A 80 9.61 -12.09 12.72
C THR A 80 10.89 -11.44 12.20
N ASN A 81 11.24 -10.26 12.73
CA ASN A 81 12.48 -9.56 12.34
C ASN A 81 13.73 -10.33 12.78
N ARG A 82 13.73 -10.89 13.98
CA ARG A 82 14.82 -11.74 14.49
C ARG A 82 15.04 -12.97 13.61
N ALA A 83 13.96 -13.64 13.18
CA ALA A 83 14.06 -14.78 12.28
C ALA A 83 14.65 -14.41 10.92
N ARG A 84 14.41 -13.19 10.43
CA ARG A 84 15.00 -12.68 9.17
C ARG A 84 16.49 -12.35 9.28
N ILE A 85 16.96 -11.92 10.46
CA ILE A 85 18.38 -11.62 10.69
C ILE A 85 19.22 -12.89 10.81
N ASN A 86 18.67 -13.94 11.41
CA ASN A 86 19.37 -15.21 11.66
C ASN A 86 19.37 -16.18 10.47
N LYS A 87 19.00 -15.70 9.27
CA LYS A 87 18.85 -16.51 8.06
C LYS A 87 19.96 -16.18 7.07
#